data_AF-A0A0A6UK38-F1
#
_entry.id   AF-A0A0A6UK38-F1
#
_cell.length_a   1.000
_cell.length_b   1.000
_cell.length_c   1.000
_cell.angle_alpha   90.00
_cell.angle_beta   90.00
_cell.angle_gamma   90.00
#
_symmetry.space_group_name_H-M   'P 1'
#
loop_
_entity.id
_entity.type
_entity.pdbx_description
1 polymer ?
#
loop_
_entity_poly.entity_id
_entity_poly.type
_entity_poly.pdbx_seq_one_letter_code
_entity_poly.pdbx_strand_id
1 'polypeptide(L)'
;MPSADPSPAQRHHQIAADFTTRVEGAKDWDAPSPVPGWTARDVVRHLVEWLPGFLAGGAGVTLPAGPGADQDPVQAWHVQRAAVQELLVDPETANRTFRNPHIGDVPLDQAIDRFYTTDVFLHTWDLARATGQDATLDAGQCADLLAGMEPMDAMLRASGQFGPAVPVPADADPQARLIGFIGRDPHWTPN
;
A
#
# COMPACT_ATOMS: atom_id res chain seq x y z
N MET A 1 9.36 18.53 22.66
CA MET A 1 8.42 17.41 22.70
C MET A 1 8.81 16.52 21.54
N PRO A 2 9.23 15.25 21.75
CA PRO A 2 9.32 14.34 20.60
C PRO A 2 7.92 14.31 19.97
N SER A 3 7.82 14.57 18.67
CA SER A 3 6.57 14.32 17.96
C SER A 3 6.22 12.86 18.20
N ALA A 4 5.08 12.60 18.84
CA ALA A 4 4.58 11.23 18.92
C ALA A 4 4.41 10.71 17.49
N ASP A 5 4.80 9.45 17.26
CA ASP A 5 4.56 8.81 15.97
C ASP A 5 3.07 8.90 15.60
N PRO A 6 2.74 9.14 14.32
CA PRO A 6 1.34 9.27 13.90
C PRO A 6 0.58 8.00 14.24
N SER A 7 -0.66 8.14 14.69
CA SER A 7 -1.55 6.98 14.90
C SER A 7 -1.84 6.26 13.56
N PRO A 8 -2.24 4.98 13.58
CA PRO A 8 -2.72 4.26 12.40
C PRO A 8 -3.70 5.05 11.54
N ALA A 9 -4.67 5.72 12.18
CA ALA A 9 -5.66 6.55 11.49
C ALA A 9 -5.05 7.78 10.79
N GLN A 10 -4.05 8.42 11.42
CA GLN A 10 -3.36 9.58 10.86
C GLN A 10 -2.45 9.18 9.70
N ARG A 11 -1.70 8.08 9.87
CA ARG A 11 -0.82 7.54 8.85
C ARG A 11 -1.60 7.07 7.61
N HIS A 12 -2.68 6.33 7.81
CA HIS A 12 -3.60 5.96 6.72
C HIS A 12 -4.16 7.19 6.00
N HIS A 13 -4.63 8.20 6.74
CA HIS A 13 -5.19 9.41 6.13
C HIS A 13 -4.18 10.11 5.21
N GLN A 14 -2.92 10.23 5.64
CA GLN A 14 -1.84 10.87 4.87
C GLN A 14 -1.51 10.06 3.61
N ILE A 15 -1.16 8.79 3.77
CA ILE A 15 -0.77 7.92 2.65
C ILE A 15 -1.91 7.73 1.65
N ALA A 16 -3.14 7.53 2.13
CA ALA A 16 -4.29 7.38 1.26
C ALA A 16 -4.64 8.68 0.51
N ALA A 17 -4.32 9.85 1.06
CA ALA A 17 -4.49 11.12 0.35
C ALA A 17 -3.50 11.25 -0.83
N ASP A 18 -2.25 10.82 -0.64
CA ASP A 18 -1.25 10.81 -1.71
C ASP A 18 -1.65 9.86 -2.84
N PHE A 19 -2.11 8.65 -2.51
CA PHE A 19 -2.65 7.71 -3.49
C PHE A 19 -3.90 8.25 -4.18
N THR A 20 -4.82 8.89 -3.45
CA THR A 20 -6.03 9.53 -4.01
C THR A 20 -5.68 10.54 -5.08
N THR A 21 -4.66 11.37 -4.85
CA THR A 21 -4.19 12.36 -5.83
C THR A 21 -3.79 11.69 -7.15
N ARG A 22 -3.16 10.51 -7.09
CA ARG A 22 -2.74 9.75 -8.30
C ARG A 22 -3.93 9.08 -8.97
N VAL A 23 -4.88 8.55 -8.21
CA VAL A 23 -6.11 7.97 -8.74
C VAL A 23 -6.93 9.01 -9.49
N GLU A 24 -7.15 10.18 -8.91
CA GLU A 24 -7.89 11.28 -9.53
C GLU A 24 -7.17 11.89 -10.75
N GLY A 25 -5.83 11.87 -10.73
CA GLY A 25 -4.99 12.38 -11.82
C GLY A 25 -4.75 11.40 -12.97
N ALA A 26 -5.12 10.13 -12.81
CA ALA A 26 -4.88 9.08 -13.81
C ALA A 26 -5.70 9.31 -15.08
N LYS A 27 -5.04 9.18 -16.25
CA LYS A 27 -5.66 9.41 -17.56
C LYS A 27 -5.74 8.16 -18.43
N ASP A 28 -4.86 7.21 -18.18
CA ASP A 28 -4.81 5.93 -18.88
C ASP A 28 -4.76 4.81 -17.84
N TRP A 29 -5.86 4.06 -17.76
CA TRP A 29 -6.02 2.96 -16.82
C TRP A 29 -5.46 1.64 -17.36
N ASP A 30 -5.21 1.56 -18.67
CA ASP A 30 -4.72 0.35 -19.33
C ASP A 30 -3.20 0.42 -19.57
N ALA A 31 -2.57 1.56 -19.26
CA ALA A 31 -1.13 1.72 -19.24
C ALA A 31 -0.46 0.68 -18.33
N PRO A 32 0.68 0.08 -18.75
CA PRO A 32 1.40 -0.87 -17.93
C PRO A 32 1.93 -0.20 -16.66
N SER A 33 2.03 -0.96 -15.58
CA SER A 33 2.63 -0.54 -14.32
C SER A 33 4.02 -1.15 -14.11
N PRO A 34 4.80 -0.67 -13.14
CA PRO A 34 6.03 -1.33 -12.72
C PRO A 34 5.83 -2.72 -12.12
N VAL A 35 4.60 -3.08 -11.71
CA VAL A 35 4.26 -4.42 -11.25
C VAL A 35 4.08 -5.32 -12.49
N PRO A 36 4.88 -6.40 -12.65
CA PRO A 36 4.84 -7.20 -13.86
C PRO A 36 3.45 -7.78 -14.16
N GLY A 37 2.95 -7.50 -15.37
CA GLY A 37 1.65 -7.99 -15.85
C GLY A 37 0.46 -7.18 -15.36
N TRP A 38 0.67 -6.08 -14.62
CA TRP A 38 -0.40 -5.21 -14.15
C TRP A 38 -0.45 -3.92 -14.95
N THR A 39 -1.66 -3.43 -15.17
CA THR A 39 -1.99 -2.09 -15.63
C THR A 39 -2.18 -1.13 -14.44
N ALA A 40 -2.28 0.17 -14.71
CA ALA A 40 -2.65 1.17 -13.69
C ALA A 40 -3.97 0.81 -12.97
N ARG A 41 -4.94 0.25 -13.69
CA ARG A 41 -6.20 -0.24 -13.12
C ARG A 41 -5.99 -1.38 -12.14
N ASP A 42 -5.08 -2.29 -12.45
CA ASP A 42 -4.83 -3.48 -11.64
C ASP A 42 -4.23 -3.10 -10.28
N VAL A 43 -3.44 -2.02 -10.21
CA VAL A 43 -2.95 -1.45 -8.94
C VAL A 43 -4.11 -1.04 -8.03
N VAL A 44 -5.10 -0.32 -8.56
CA VAL A 44 -6.30 0.07 -7.79
C VAL A 44 -7.13 -1.17 -7.45
N ARG A 45 -7.34 -2.08 -8.41
CA ARG A 45 -8.10 -3.32 -8.18
C ARG A 45 -7.53 -4.11 -7.02
N HIS A 46 -6.21 -4.27 -6.97
CA HIS A 46 -5.54 -4.97 -5.89
C HIS A 46 -5.91 -4.36 -4.52
N LEU A 47 -5.70 -3.06 -4.34
CA LEU A 47 -5.91 -2.36 -3.07
C LEU A 47 -7.36 -2.34 -2.59
N VAL A 48 -8.34 -2.48 -3.49
CA VAL A 48 -9.76 -2.51 -3.11
C VAL A 48 -10.28 -3.94 -2.88
N GLU A 49 -9.66 -4.95 -3.48
CA GLU A 49 -10.18 -6.33 -3.45
C GLU A 49 -9.55 -7.22 -2.37
N TRP A 50 -8.27 -7.05 -2.03
CA TRP A 50 -7.61 -7.99 -1.10
C TRP A 50 -7.97 -7.72 0.37
N LEU A 51 -8.09 -6.44 0.75
CA LEU A 51 -8.30 -6.04 2.14
C LEU A 51 -9.64 -6.52 2.73
N PRO A 52 -10.80 -6.43 2.03
CA PRO A 52 -12.07 -6.85 2.62
C PRO A 52 -12.07 -8.31 3.08
N GLY A 53 -11.48 -9.22 2.28
CA GLY A 53 -11.36 -10.63 2.64
C GLY A 53 -10.42 -10.85 3.83
N PHE A 54 -9.32 -10.10 3.89
CA PHE A 54 -8.38 -10.11 5.02
C PHE A 54 -9.07 -9.71 6.32
N LEU A 55 -9.79 -8.59 6.31
CA LEU A 55 -10.50 -8.06 7.48
C LEU A 55 -11.66 -8.97 7.93
N ALA A 56 -12.42 -9.54 6.99
CA ALA A 56 -13.49 -10.49 7.29
C ALA A 56 -12.94 -11.76 7.94
N GLY A 57 -11.87 -12.33 7.38
CA GLY A 57 -11.27 -13.56 7.87
C GLY A 57 -10.58 -13.40 9.23
N GLY A 58 -9.92 -12.26 9.48
CA GLY A 58 -9.13 -12.08 10.70
C GLY A 58 -9.83 -11.33 11.84
N ALA A 59 -10.86 -10.53 11.56
CA ALA A 59 -11.53 -9.72 12.58
C ALA A 59 -13.07 -9.68 12.45
N GLY A 60 -13.65 -10.45 11.52
CA GLY A 60 -15.10 -10.44 11.27
C GLY A 60 -15.63 -9.08 10.80
N VAL A 61 -14.76 -8.23 10.25
CA VAL A 61 -15.12 -6.90 9.74
C VAL A 61 -15.61 -7.03 8.31
N THR A 62 -16.72 -6.38 7.99
CA THR A 62 -17.18 -6.21 6.60
C THR A 62 -17.17 -4.73 6.26
N LEU A 63 -16.42 -4.35 5.22
CA LEU A 63 -16.43 -3.00 4.68
C LEU A 63 -17.59 -2.84 3.68
N PRO A 64 -18.18 -1.65 3.53
CA PRO A 64 -19.10 -1.37 2.42
C PRO A 64 -18.40 -1.58 1.08
N ALA A 65 -19.14 -2.16 0.12
CA ALA A 65 -18.62 -2.42 -1.22
C ALA A 65 -18.86 -1.21 -2.14
N GLY A 66 -17.82 -0.82 -2.88
CA GLY A 66 -17.91 0.14 -4.00
C GLY A 66 -18.21 -0.55 -5.34
N PRO A 67 -18.19 0.20 -6.46
CA PRO A 67 -18.15 -0.42 -7.79
C PRO A 67 -16.85 -1.22 -7.98
N GLY A 68 -16.84 -2.12 -8.96
CA GLY A 68 -15.59 -2.80 -9.34
C GLY A 68 -14.60 -1.83 -9.99
N ALA A 69 -13.30 -2.04 -9.80
CA ALA A 69 -12.25 -1.20 -10.41
C ALA A 69 -12.27 -1.25 -11.96
N ASP A 70 -12.90 -2.27 -12.56
CA ASP A 70 -13.14 -2.34 -14.01
C ASP A 70 -14.21 -1.37 -14.48
N GLN A 71 -15.18 -1.07 -13.62
CA GLN A 71 -16.28 -0.15 -13.91
C GLN A 71 -15.85 1.30 -13.65
N ASP A 72 -15.31 1.55 -12.45
CA ASP A 72 -14.90 2.88 -12.02
C ASP A 72 -13.79 2.77 -10.96
N PRO A 73 -12.50 2.79 -11.36
CA PRO A 73 -11.38 2.67 -10.41
C PRO A 73 -11.32 3.85 -9.45
N VAL A 74 -11.76 5.05 -9.87
CA VAL A 74 -11.75 6.25 -9.02
C VAL A 74 -12.76 6.08 -7.90
N GLN A 75 -14.01 5.75 -8.24
CA GLN A 75 -15.06 5.55 -7.24
C GLN A 75 -14.78 4.32 -6.36
N ALA A 76 -14.22 3.24 -6.92
CA ALA A 76 -13.82 2.07 -6.14
C ALA A 76 -12.83 2.45 -5.03
N TRP A 77 -11.79 3.23 -5.37
CA TRP A 77 -10.82 3.72 -4.40
C TRP A 77 -11.44 4.65 -3.35
N HIS A 78 -12.30 5.59 -3.76
CA HIS A 78 -12.94 6.51 -2.81
C HIS A 78 -13.77 5.78 -1.74
N VAL A 79 -14.56 4.78 -2.14
CA VAL A 79 -15.36 3.98 -1.20
C VAL A 79 -14.45 3.21 -0.26
N GLN A 80 -13.42 2.55 -0.78
CA GLN A 80 -12.46 1.79 0.01
C GLN A 80 -11.75 2.69 1.05
N ARG A 81 -11.19 3.81 0.60
CA ARG A 81 -10.49 4.77 1.47
C ARG A 81 -11.41 5.28 2.59
N ALA A 82 -12.64 5.66 2.25
CA ALA A 82 -13.59 6.14 3.24
C ALA A 82 -13.92 5.07 4.28
N ALA A 83 -14.20 3.85 3.83
CA ALA A 83 -14.51 2.71 4.70
C ALA A 83 -13.38 2.37 5.68
N VAL A 84 -12.13 2.32 5.18
CA VAL A 84 -10.96 2.03 6.02
C VAL A 84 -10.69 3.18 6.99
N GLN A 85 -10.84 4.43 6.54
CA GLN A 85 -10.67 5.59 7.41
C GLN A 85 -11.73 5.62 8.52
N GLU A 86 -13.00 5.36 8.21
CA GLU A 86 -14.09 5.27 9.18
C GLU A 86 -13.82 4.20 10.23
N LEU A 87 -13.32 3.03 9.80
CA LEU A 87 -12.92 1.97 10.71
C LEU A 87 -11.76 2.41 11.63
N LEU A 88 -10.75 3.09 11.09
CA LEU A 88 -9.57 3.49 11.87
C LEU A 88 -9.83 4.65 12.85
N VAL A 89 -10.80 5.52 12.59
CA VAL A 89 -11.14 6.62 13.52
C VAL A 89 -12.05 6.16 14.66
N ASP A 90 -12.68 5.00 14.55
CA ASP A 90 -13.40 4.38 15.66
C ASP A 90 -12.40 3.98 16.77
N PRO A 91 -12.47 4.58 17.98
CA PRO A 91 -11.58 4.25 19.08
C PRO A 91 -11.61 2.77 19.50
N GLU A 92 -12.73 2.07 19.25
CA GLU A 92 -12.85 0.66 19.60
C GLU A 92 -12.05 -0.25 18.66
N THR A 93 -11.62 0.23 17.49
CA THR A 93 -10.82 -0.56 16.54
C THR A 93 -9.50 -1.04 17.14
N ALA A 94 -8.85 -0.22 17.96
CA ALA A 94 -7.61 -0.61 18.65
C ALA A 94 -7.83 -1.70 19.71
N ASN A 95 -9.05 -1.84 20.24
CA ASN A 95 -9.41 -2.87 21.21
C ASN A 95 -9.77 -4.22 20.54
N ARG A 96 -9.96 -4.23 19.23
CA ARG A 96 -10.32 -5.43 18.47
C ARG A 96 -9.07 -6.21 18.08
N THR A 97 -9.11 -7.52 18.27
CA THR A 97 -8.02 -8.41 17.84
C THR A 97 -8.24 -8.86 16.41
N PHE A 98 -7.25 -8.63 15.57
CA PHE A 98 -7.07 -9.32 14.30
C PHE A 98 -6.28 -10.61 14.50
N ARG A 99 -6.79 -11.73 13.98
CA ARG A 99 -6.21 -13.07 14.15
C ARG A 99 -5.89 -13.67 12.79
N ASN A 100 -4.64 -14.08 12.55
CA ASN A 100 -4.27 -14.78 11.33
C ASN A 100 -3.18 -15.83 11.60
N PRO A 101 -3.30 -17.07 11.09
CA PRO A 101 -2.33 -18.14 11.37
C PRO A 101 -0.87 -17.83 11.00
N HIS A 102 -0.62 -16.97 10.01
CA HIS A 102 0.71 -16.63 9.53
C HIS A 102 1.28 -15.37 10.20
N ILE A 103 0.42 -14.50 10.73
CA ILE A 103 0.81 -13.20 11.32
C ILE A 103 0.76 -13.25 12.86
N GLY A 104 -0.11 -14.08 13.43
CA GLY A 104 -0.45 -14.11 14.84
C GLY A 104 -1.65 -13.21 15.17
N ASP A 105 -1.80 -12.93 16.46
CA ASP A 105 -2.84 -12.07 17.00
C ASP A 105 -2.27 -10.67 17.25
N VAL A 106 -2.87 -9.65 16.66
CA VAL A 106 -2.46 -8.24 16.78
C VAL A 106 -3.69 -7.31 16.89
N PRO A 107 -3.56 -6.08 17.43
CA PRO A 107 -4.63 -5.09 17.34
C PRO A 107 -5.02 -4.81 15.88
N LEU A 108 -6.32 -4.61 15.63
CA LEU A 108 -6.86 -4.48 14.27
C LEU A 108 -6.35 -3.21 13.56
N ASP A 109 -6.26 -2.09 14.27
CA ASP A 109 -5.69 -0.85 13.75
C ASP A 109 -4.23 -1.03 13.32
N GLN A 110 -3.44 -1.76 14.12
CA GLN A 110 -2.05 -2.09 13.83
C GLN A 110 -1.91 -3.06 12.66
N ALA A 111 -2.84 -4.02 12.50
CA ALA A 111 -2.89 -4.88 11.32
C ALA A 111 -3.13 -4.06 10.05
N ILE A 112 -4.11 -3.15 10.07
CA ILE A 112 -4.42 -2.29 8.94
C ILE A 112 -3.21 -1.40 8.61
N ASP A 113 -2.60 -0.77 9.61
CA ASP A 113 -1.45 0.12 9.39
C ASP A 113 -0.25 -0.63 8.81
N ARG A 114 0.11 -1.76 9.42
CA ARG A 114 1.29 -2.53 9.01
C ARG A 114 1.16 -3.10 7.61
N PHE A 115 0.00 -3.65 7.26
CA PHE A 115 -0.18 -4.39 6.01
C PHE A 115 -0.81 -3.53 4.93
N TYR A 116 -1.98 -2.94 5.19
CA TYR A 116 -2.71 -2.20 4.17
C TYR A 116 -2.12 -0.83 3.88
N THR A 117 -1.87 -0.03 4.92
CA THR A 117 -1.34 1.33 4.73
C THR A 117 0.06 1.30 4.10
N THR A 118 0.91 0.34 4.48
CA THR A 118 2.19 0.11 3.81
C THR A 118 2.01 -0.25 2.33
N ASP A 119 1.07 -1.13 2.02
CA ASP A 119 0.80 -1.55 0.63
C ASP A 119 0.32 -0.38 -0.25
N VAL A 120 -0.57 0.47 0.28
CA VAL A 120 -1.00 1.72 -0.38
C VAL A 120 0.20 2.64 -0.64
N PHE A 121 1.13 2.79 0.31
CA PHE A 121 2.32 3.62 0.15
C PHE A 121 3.21 3.11 -0.99
N LEU A 122 3.50 1.81 -1.03
CA LEU A 122 4.32 1.21 -2.09
C LEU A 122 3.64 1.37 -3.47
N HIS A 123 2.34 1.07 -3.54
CA HIS A 123 1.57 1.15 -4.78
C HIS A 123 1.27 2.59 -5.24
N THR A 124 1.46 3.60 -4.38
CA THR A 124 1.44 5.01 -4.79
C THR A 124 2.53 5.29 -5.82
N TRP A 125 3.73 4.71 -5.64
CA TRP A 125 4.81 4.84 -6.61
C TRP A 125 4.49 4.10 -7.91
N ASP A 126 3.93 2.89 -7.82
CA ASP A 126 3.56 2.09 -9.00
C ASP A 126 2.52 2.82 -9.87
N LEU A 127 1.47 3.37 -9.25
CA LEU A 127 0.44 4.11 -9.96
C LEU A 127 0.97 5.42 -10.55
N ALA A 128 1.79 6.16 -9.79
CA ALA A 128 2.39 7.39 -10.26
C ALA A 128 3.24 7.16 -11.52
N ARG A 129 4.08 6.11 -11.50
CA ARG A 129 4.89 5.72 -12.65
C ARG A 129 4.03 5.30 -13.84
N ALA A 130 3.06 4.42 -13.64
CA ALA A 130 2.18 3.93 -14.71
C ALA A 130 1.45 5.06 -15.45
N THR A 131 1.10 6.12 -14.73
CA THR A 131 0.28 7.23 -15.23
C THR A 131 1.07 8.48 -15.57
N GLY A 132 2.41 8.43 -15.51
CA GLY A 132 3.29 9.56 -15.82
C GLY A 132 3.19 10.74 -14.84
N GLN A 133 2.77 10.48 -13.60
CA GLN A 133 2.63 11.47 -12.54
C GLN A 133 3.91 11.55 -11.68
N ASP A 134 3.96 12.52 -10.75
CA ASP A 134 5.04 12.62 -9.78
C ASP A 134 5.08 11.40 -8.85
N ALA A 135 6.17 10.65 -8.95
CA ALA A 135 6.45 9.42 -8.21
C ALA A 135 7.42 9.64 -7.04
N THR A 136 7.59 10.87 -6.56
CA THR A 136 8.32 11.12 -5.31
C THR A 136 7.49 10.68 -4.10
N LEU A 137 8.07 9.80 -3.30
CA LEU A 137 7.62 9.35 -1.99
C LEU A 137 8.41 10.07 -0.89
N ASP A 138 7.88 10.04 0.34
CA ASP A 138 8.61 10.55 1.50
C ASP A 138 9.86 9.68 1.78
N ALA A 139 11.03 10.33 1.75
CA ALA A 139 12.30 9.64 1.88
C ALA A 139 12.52 9.03 3.28
N GLY A 140 11.96 9.64 4.33
CA GLY A 140 12.01 9.11 5.70
C GLY A 140 11.21 7.81 5.81
N GLN A 141 9.97 7.81 5.32
CA GLN A 141 9.13 6.62 5.25
C GLN A 141 9.74 5.53 4.39
N CYS A 142 10.41 5.88 3.28
CA CYS A 142 11.12 4.91 2.47
C CYS A 142 12.26 4.23 3.27
N ALA A 143 13.05 5.02 3.99
CA ALA A 143 14.15 4.51 4.82
C ALA A 143 13.63 3.63 5.97
N ASP A 144 12.58 4.06 6.66
CA ASP A 144 12.01 3.35 7.80
C ASP A 144 11.38 2.01 7.37
N LEU A 145 10.61 2.01 6.27
CA LEU A 145 10.04 0.79 5.71
C LEU A 145 11.14 -0.17 5.26
N LEU A 146 12.16 0.31 4.57
CA LEU A 146 13.28 -0.53 4.15
C LEU A 146 13.98 -1.16 5.36
N ALA A 147 14.32 -0.36 6.38
CA ALA A 147 14.95 -0.86 7.60
C ALA A 147 14.10 -1.89 8.34
N GLY A 148 12.77 -1.72 8.34
CA GLY A 148 11.82 -2.68 8.90
C GLY A 148 11.71 -3.98 8.09
N MET A 149 11.84 -3.90 6.77
CA MET A 149 11.67 -5.04 5.85
C MET A 149 12.95 -5.86 5.62
N GLU A 150 14.13 -5.23 5.64
CA GLU A 150 15.43 -5.89 5.41
C GLU A 150 15.64 -7.15 6.29
N PRO A 151 15.35 -7.15 7.60
CA PRO A 151 15.49 -8.35 8.44
C PRO A 151 14.55 -9.51 8.06
N MET A 152 13.48 -9.21 7.31
CA MET A 152 12.45 -10.16 6.89
C MET A 152 12.58 -10.57 5.42
N ASP A 153 13.64 -10.17 4.72
CA ASP A 153 13.78 -10.33 3.26
C ASP A 153 13.47 -11.76 2.78
N ALA A 154 14.12 -12.78 3.35
CA ALA A 154 13.90 -14.17 2.96
C ALA A 154 12.43 -14.61 3.11
N MET A 155 11.75 -14.17 4.18
CA MET A 155 10.34 -14.46 4.41
C MET A 155 9.45 -13.71 3.40
N LEU A 156 9.77 -12.44 3.12
CA LEU A 156 9.05 -11.63 2.14
C LEU A 156 9.15 -12.22 0.73
N ARG A 157 10.33 -12.70 0.29
CA ARG A 157 10.47 -13.42 -0.99
C ARG A 157 9.69 -14.73 -1.01
N ALA A 158 9.76 -15.50 0.07
CA ALA A 158 9.05 -16.78 0.18
C ALA A 158 7.51 -16.61 0.13
N SER A 159 6.98 -15.43 0.45
CA SER A 159 5.56 -15.13 0.34
C SER A 159 5.04 -15.07 -1.10
N GLY A 160 5.93 -14.85 -2.08
CA GLY A 160 5.58 -14.62 -3.49
C GLY A 160 5.04 -13.21 -3.80
N GLN A 161 4.79 -12.37 -2.79
CA GLN A 161 4.30 -10.99 -2.97
C GLN A 161 5.41 -10.01 -3.38
N PHE A 162 6.65 -10.37 -3.06
CA PHE A 162 7.84 -9.59 -3.39
C PHE A 162 8.70 -10.37 -4.39
N GLY A 163 8.89 -9.80 -5.59
CA GLY A 163 9.79 -10.35 -6.60
C GLY A 163 11.26 -10.31 -6.17
N PRO A 164 12.20 -10.83 -6.97
CA PRO A 164 13.64 -10.69 -6.71
C PRO A 164 14.02 -9.20 -6.56
N ALA A 165 14.85 -8.88 -5.58
CA ALA A 165 15.34 -7.50 -5.43
C ALA A 165 16.11 -7.06 -6.68
N VAL A 166 15.88 -5.82 -7.11
CA VAL A 166 16.64 -5.17 -8.19
C VAL A 166 17.87 -4.50 -7.56
N PRO A 167 19.09 -4.82 -8.00
CA PRO A 167 20.30 -4.19 -7.47
C PRO A 167 20.30 -2.69 -7.70
N VAL A 168 20.60 -1.93 -6.65
CA VAL A 168 20.81 -0.48 -6.71
C VAL A 168 22.15 -0.12 -6.06
N PRO A 169 22.77 1.00 -6.44
CA PRO A 169 23.95 1.52 -5.73
C PRO A 169 23.69 1.68 -4.23
N ALA A 170 24.69 1.38 -3.40
CA ALA A 170 24.55 1.48 -1.95
C ALA A 170 24.33 2.93 -1.45
N ASP A 171 24.76 3.91 -2.25
CA ASP A 171 24.58 5.34 -2.04
C ASP A 171 23.35 5.91 -2.76
N ALA A 172 22.52 5.06 -3.38
CA ALA A 172 21.24 5.48 -3.94
C ALA A 172 20.32 6.05 -2.85
N ASP A 173 19.41 6.93 -3.26
CA ASP A 173 18.46 7.54 -2.34
C ASP A 173 17.53 6.49 -1.69
N PRO A 174 16.92 6.80 -0.53
CA PRO A 174 16.09 5.83 0.20
C PRO A 174 14.93 5.25 -0.60
N GLN A 175 14.31 6.05 -1.49
CA GLN A 175 13.22 5.58 -2.33
C GLN A 175 13.75 4.56 -3.35
N ALA A 176 14.82 4.87 -4.08
CA ALA A 176 15.42 3.94 -5.03
C ALA A 176 15.81 2.61 -4.36
N ARG A 177 16.35 2.66 -3.14
CA ARG A 177 16.67 1.46 -2.35
C ARG A 177 15.43 0.66 -1.96
N LEU A 178 14.36 1.31 -1.49
CA LEU A 178 13.11 0.62 -1.16
C LEU A 178 12.48 -0.01 -2.40
N ILE A 179 12.38 0.73 -3.51
CA ILE A 179 11.82 0.25 -4.78
C ILE A 179 12.62 -0.94 -5.33
N GLY A 180 13.95 -0.84 -5.32
CA GLY A 180 14.82 -1.95 -5.68
C GLY A 180 14.63 -3.15 -4.76
N PHE A 181 14.55 -2.91 -3.45
CA PHE A 181 14.29 -3.95 -2.46
C PHE A 181 12.96 -4.64 -2.71
N ILE A 182 11.86 -3.93 -2.98
CA ILE A 182 10.58 -4.59 -3.25
C ILE A 182 10.54 -5.28 -4.62
N GLY A 183 11.60 -5.20 -5.42
CA GLY A 183 11.75 -5.93 -6.68
C GLY A 183 11.20 -5.19 -7.90
N ARG A 184 11.17 -3.86 -7.82
CA ARG A 184 10.78 -2.95 -8.91
C ARG A 184 12.05 -2.25 -9.42
N ASP A 185 12.08 -1.88 -10.70
CA ASP A 185 13.18 -1.09 -11.26
C ASP A 185 12.97 0.41 -10.93
N PRO A 186 13.86 1.07 -10.15
CA PRO A 186 13.71 2.50 -9.84
C PRO A 186 13.75 3.42 -11.06
N HIS A 187 14.31 2.94 -12.17
CA HIS A 187 14.38 3.66 -13.45
C HIS A 187 13.26 3.27 -14.42
N TRP A 188 12.28 2.48 -13.97
CA TRP A 188 11.17 2.05 -14.81
C TRP A 188 10.45 3.23 -15.47
N THR A 189 10.15 3.09 -16.75
CA THR A 189 9.36 4.03 -17.55
C THR A 189 8.26 3.29 -18.31
N PRO A 190 7.06 3.89 -18.46
CA PRO A 190 6.06 3.35 -19.36
C PRO A 190 6.60 3.42 -20.80
N ASN A 191 6.54 2.31 -21.52
CA ASN A 191 6.96 2.24 -22.93
C ASN A 191 5.96 2.95 -23.86
#